data_AF-A0A1L0CXE3-F1
#
_entry.id   AF-A0A1L0CXE3-F1
#
_cell.length_a   1.000
_cell.length_b   1.000
_cell.length_c   1.000
_cell.angle_alpha   90.00
_cell.angle_beta   90.00
_cell.angle_gamma   90.00
#
_symmetry.space_group_name_H-M   'P 1'
#
loop_
_entity.id
_entity.type
_entity.pdbx_description
1 polymer ?
#
loop_
_entity_poly.entity_id
_entity_poly.type
_entity_poly.pdbx_seq_one_letter_code
_entity_poly.pdbx_strand_id
1 'polypeptide(L)'
;MSTNNNKKGLDVELHPSLLSDNLKIVKTLYSRDTNPYLADAPTRGRRRMMMDEESGSKRRRLRKEEPTNGKLFEVDKQEMQPWDEKFYKNDEYEIKEKYLQDYSTMKIDDDSEDEAEDEEDLPSVRFIQHPRLMDVERVHVEDEPVSKDEILIGSQEYLQLPKSERLKLRRKHRRKQRMEKYRKVATGEYSKSVLNNDKLSVKKIQNVLMNDKTIEDPTKFELEVRKKAEERKKAHDLENQRRKEESLKKREEQMTPESSMIECRVFEIHNLSNPKIRFQINTMAKQMKLYGCCVRLRTDISKGKGIIVLLTSKKNSLNKFENKMNKYKEVYDDDMKNFQIETKWTSSLNKDTNKQVENIVNKKIWFMREFKDEMELRGELQKLGLLKFWSL
;
A
#
# COMPACT_ATOMS: atom_id res chain seq x y z
N MET A 1 -36.96 101.21 32.55
CA MET A 1 -36.03 100.90 31.44
C MET A 1 -34.62 100.91 32.03
N SER A 2 -33.66 100.04 31.78
CA SER A 2 -33.47 98.94 30.83
C SER A 2 -32.40 98.04 31.49
N THR A 3 -32.58 96.72 31.53
CA THR A 3 -31.70 95.81 32.27
C THR A 3 -30.39 95.58 31.53
N ASN A 4 -29.30 95.98 32.19
CA ASN A 4 -27.92 95.82 31.78
C ASN A 4 -27.47 94.35 31.65
N ASN A 5 -26.65 94.14 30.64
CA ASN A 5 -25.69 93.05 30.48
C ASN A 5 -25.05 92.62 31.80
N ASN A 6 -25.17 91.33 32.13
CA ASN A 6 -24.15 90.55 32.83
C ASN A 6 -24.57 89.08 32.92
N LYS A 7 -23.85 88.21 32.18
CA LYS A 7 -23.20 86.97 32.67
C LYS A 7 -22.66 86.19 31.48
N LYS A 8 -21.36 86.39 31.22
CA LYS A 8 -20.51 85.45 30.49
C LYS A 8 -20.39 84.19 31.35
N GLY A 9 -20.95 83.08 30.87
CA GLY A 9 -20.74 81.72 31.38
C GLY A 9 -19.87 80.95 30.38
N LEU A 10 -19.10 79.98 30.88
CA LEU A 10 -17.91 79.36 30.28
C LEU A 10 -18.22 78.55 28.99
N ASP A 11 -18.06 79.15 27.81
CA ASP A 11 -17.77 78.40 26.58
C ASP A 11 -16.32 77.92 26.65
N VAL A 12 -16.10 76.74 27.24
CA VAL A 12 -14.77 76.13 27.31
C VAL A 12 -14.56 75.27 26.09
N GLU A 13 -13.75 75.75 25.15
CA GLU A 13 -13.17 74.89 24.13
C GLU A 13 -12.35 73.77 24.81
N LEU A 14 -12.43 72.55 24.29
CA LEU A 14 -11.68 71.42 24.83
C LEU A 14 -10.18 71.74 24.88
N HIS A 15 -9.53 71.46 26.00
CA HIS A 15 -8.09 71.67 26.17
C HIS A 15 -7.33 70.94 25.05
N PRO A 16 -6.29 71.52 24.42
CA PRO A 16 -5.62 70.94 23.25
C PRO A 16 -5.04 69.54 23.49
N SER A 17 -4.74 69.19 24.73
CA SER A 17 -4.30 67.84 25.13
C SER A 17 -5.39 66.76 25.08
N LEU A 18 -6.67 67.17 25.01
CA LEU A 18 -7.85 66.29 24.91
C LEU A 18 -8.40 66.22 23.48
N LEU A 19 -7.82 66.98 22.54
CA LEU A 19 -8.08 66.75 21.12
C LEU A 19 -7.37 65.47 20.70
N SER A 20 -8.11 64.54 20.12
CA SER A 20 -7.51 63.35 19.50
C SER A 20 -6.63 63.74 18.32
N ASP A 21 -5.50 63.06 18.11
CA ASP A 21 -4.64 63.22 16.91
C ASP A 21 -5.37 62.94 15.58
N ASN A 22 -6.56 62.34 15.64
CA ASN A 22 -7.37 62.02 14.47
C ASN A 22 -8.19 63.25 14.01
N LEU A 23 -7.62 63.99 13.04
CA LEU A 23 -8.20 65.20 12.44
C LEU A 23 -9.66 65.05 11.96
N LYS A 24 -10.11 63.83 11.62
CA LYS A 24 -11.50 63.59 11.22
C LYS A 24 -12.49 63.79 12.37
N ILE A 25 -12.14 63.37 13.58
CA ILE A 25 -13.00 63.46 14.77
C ILE A 25 -13.11 64.91 15.24
N VAL A 26 -11.98 65.63 15.24
CA VAL A 26 -11.91 67.06 15.54
C VAL A 26 -12.80 67.86 14.60
N LYS A 27 -12.70 67.59 13.29
CA LYS A 27 -13.52 68.30 12.29
C LYS A 27 -15.02 68.03 12.45
N THR A 28 -15.42 66.84 12.89
CA THR A 28 -16.84 66.53 13.17
C THR A 28 -17.36 67.19 14.44
N LEU A 29 -16.53 67.34 15.48
CA LEU A 29 -16.88 67.98 16.75
C LEU A 29 -17.16 69.48 16.61
N TYR A 30 -16.35 70.19 15.81
CA TYR A 30 -16.52 71.64 15.61
C TYR A 30 -17.53 72.00 14.51
N SER A 31 -17.90 71.05 13.65
CA SER A 31 -18.78 71.31 12.50
C SER A 31 -20.24 70.91 12.73
N ARG A 32 -20.55 70.13 13.76
CA ARG A 32 -21.90 69.68 14.13
C ARG A 32 -22.01 69.64 15.66
N ASP A 33 -23.05 70.25 16.23
CA ASP A 33 -23.39 70.20 17.67
C ASP A 33 -23.89 68.81 18.10
N THR A 34 -23.19 67.74 17.74
CA THR A 34 -23.59 66.36 17.99
C THR A 34 -22.39 65.54 18.46
N ASN A 35 -22.59 64.78 19.53
CA ASN A 35 -21.56 63.96 20.16
C ASN A 35 -21.05 62.86 19.20
N PRO A 36 -19.74 62.80 18.89
CA PRO A 36 -19.17 61.92 17.86
C PRO A 36 -19.23 60.42 18.20
N TYR A 37 -19.51 60.05 19.46
CA TYR A 37 -19.68 58.66 19.89
C TYR A 37 -21.14 58.19 19.85
N LEU A 38 -22.09 59.08 19.57
CA LEU A 38 -23.50 58.78 19.33
C LEU A 38 -23.74 58.77 17.81
N ALA A 39 -23.27 57.73 17.13
CA ALA A 39 -23.57 57.53 15.72
C ALA A 39 -25.02 57.05 15.55
N ASP A 40 -25.76 57.67 14.64
CA ASP A 40 -27.00 57.13 14.07
C ASP A 40 -26.70 55.85 13.27
N ALA A 41 -26.60 54.72 13.97
CA ALA A 41 -26.57 53.42 13.34
C ALA A 41 -27.97 53.08 12.81
N PRO A 42 -28.12 52.51 11.58
CA PRO A 42 -29.42 52.09 11.08
C PRO A 42 -29.94 50.91 11.93
N THR A 43 -30.89 51.20 12.82
CA THR A 43 -31.52 50.25 13.75
C THR A 43 -32.54 49.31 13.08
N ARG A 44 -32.31 48.88 11.84
CA ARG A 44 -33.26 47.99 11.13
C ARG A 44 -33.15 46.51 11.50
N GLY A 45 -32.11 46.09 12.22
CA GLY A 45 -31.92 44.68 12.60
C GLY A 45 -32.27 44.31 14.05
N ARG A 46 -32.26 45.27 15.00
CA ARG A 46 -32.30 44.96 16.44
C ARG A 46 -33.66 45.08 17.12
N ARG A 47 -34.67 45.71 16.51
CA ARG A 47 -36.01 45.85 17.12
C ARG A 47 -36.90 44.62 16.99
N ARG A 48 -36.50 43.58 16.28
CA ARG A 48 -37.32 42.36 16.11
C ARG A 48 -37.24 41.37 17.28
N MET A 49 -36.33 41.55 18.23
CA MET A 49 -36.10 40.58 19.32
C MET A 49 -36.57 41.07 20.70
N MET A 50 -37.34 42.17 20.78
CA MET A 50 -37.77 42.80 22.05
C MET A 50 -39.29 43.06 22.10
N MET A 51 -40.07 42.38 21.27
CA MET A 51 -41.53 42.31 21.44
C MET A 51 -41.98 40.89 21.10
N ASP A 52 -42.22 40.11 22.13
CA ASP A 52 -43.19 39.01 22.16
C ASP A 52 -43.34 38.56 23.63
N GLU A 53 -44.00 39.40 24.43
CA GLU A 53 -44.75 38.91 25.60
C GLU A 53 -46.23 39.19 25.36
N GLU A 54 -47.02 38.13 25.59
CA GLU A 54 -48.49 38.03 25.63
C GLU A 54 -49.28 37.69 24.34
N SER A 55 -49.66 36.39 24.33
CA SER A 55 -50.99 35.87 23.98
C SER A 55 -51.34 35.59 22.50
N GLY A 56 -51.79 34.36 22.24
CA GLY A 56 -52.70 34.08 21.12
C GLY A 56 -52.22 33.07 20.07
N SER A 57 -52.48 31.79 20.36
CA SER A 57 -52.59 30.64 19.45
C SER A 57 -52.71 30.92 17.93
N LYS A 58 -51.63 30.66 17.17
CA LYS A 58 -51.73 30.28 15.73
C LYS A 58 -50.76 29.15 15.40
N ARG A 59 -51.30 27.94 15.25
CA ARG A 59 -50.64 26.73 14.73
C ARG A 59 -50.05 27.01 13.33
N ARG A 60 -48.75 27.33 13.26
CA ARG A 60 -47.96 27.19 12.02
C ARG A 60 -47.72 25.71 11.79
N ARG A 61 -48.23 25.19 10.67
CA ARG A 61 -48.00 23.81 10.20
C ARG A 61 -46.49 23.54 10.14
N LEU A 62 -45.97 22.77 11.09
CA LEU A 62 -44.68 22.12 10.95
C LEU A 62 -44.82 21.16 9.76
N ARG A 63 -44.06 21.41 8.70
CA ARG A 63 -43.82 20.40 7.67
C ARG A 63 -43.03 19.30 8.38
N LYS A 64 -43.73 18.21 8.69
CA LYS A 64 -43.14 16.98 9.23
C LYS A 64 -42.23 16.44 8.11
N GLU A 65 -40.94 16.75 8.17
CA GLU A 65 -39.96 15.98 7.45
C GLU A 65 -39.84 14.67 8.22
N GLU A 66 -40.34 13.59 7.62
CA GLU A 66 -40.13 12.26 8.16
C GLU A 66 -38.63 11.97 8.11
N PRO A 67 -38.00 11.58 9.24
CA PRO A 67 -36.65 11.05 9.18
C PRO A 67 -36.72 9.78 8.32
N THR A 68 -36.02 9.76 7.19
CA THR A 68 -35.82 8.51 6.47
C THR A 68 -35.12 7.57 7.43
N ASN A 69 -35.82 6.53 7.85
CA ASN A 69 -35.35 5.49 8.75
C ASN A 69 -34.04 4.91 8.23
N GLY A 70 -32.93 5.52 8.63
CA GLY A 70 -31.64 4.86 8.71
C GLY A 70 -31.80 3.80 9.79
N LYS A 71 -31.77 2.53 9.38
CA LYS A 71 -31.65 1.36 10.25
C LYS A 71 -30.50 1.57 11.24
N LEU A 72 -30.79 2.17 12.39
CA LEU A 72 -29.79 2.31 13.44
C LEU A 72 -30.21 1.63 14.73
N PHE A 73 -31.51 1.46 14.97
CA PHE A 73 -32.02 0.66 16.07
C PHE A 73 -33.38 0.08 15.70
N GLU A 74 -33.40 -0.99 14.91
CA GLU A 74 -34.46 -1.97 15.11
C GLU A 74 -34.16 -2.56 16.49
N VAL A 75 -35.05 -2.30 17.46
CA VAL A 75 -35.06 -3.11 18.68
C VAL A 75 -35.58 -4.46 18.23
N ASP A 76 -34.69 -5.26 17.66
CA ASP A 76 -34.99 -6.61 17.27
C ASP A 76 -35.51 -7.29 18.54
N LYS A 77 -36.72 -7.85 18.46
CA LYS A 77 -37.14 -8.84 19.45
C LYS A 77 -36.03 -9.88 19.45
N GLN A 78 -35.47 -10.16 20.62
CA GLN A 78 -34.36 -11.09 20.74
C GLN A 78 -34.90 -12.49 20.42
N GLU A 79 -34.91 -12.83 19.13
CA GLU A 79 -35.32 -14.13 18.63
C GLU A 79 -34.26 -15.14 19.04
N MET A 80 -34.73 -16.35 19.37
CA MET A 80 -33.86 -17.47 19.68
C MET A 80 -32.90 -17.67 18.52
N GLN A 81 -31.61 -17.53 18.79
CA GLN A 81 -30.60 -17.61 17.75
C GLN A 81 -30.41 -19.08 17.35
N PRO A 82 -29.96 -19.39 16.11
CA PRO A 82 -29.89 -20.77 15.62
C PRO A 82 -29.01 -21.74 16.44
N TRP A 83 -28.05 -21.21 17.21
CA TRP A 83 -27.23 -21.99 18.14
C TRP A 83 -27.95 -22.38 19.45
N ASP A 84 -29.00 -21.66 19.85
CA ASP A 84 -29.73 -21.83 21.10
C ASP A 84 -30.85 -22.88 20.94
N GLU A 85 -31.39 -23.02 19.72
CA GLU A 85 -32.47 -23.95 19.36
C GLU A 85 -32.21 -25.40 19.81
N LYS A 86 -30.93 -25.82 19.86
CA LYS A 86 -30.55 -27.18 20.28
C LYS A 86 -30.85 -27.47 21.76
N PHE A 87 -30.88 -26.44 22.61
CA PHE A 87 -31.03 -26.57 24.06
C PHE A 87 -32.49 -26.53 24.53
N TYR A 88 -33.41 -26.05 23.68
CA TYR A 88 -34.81 -25.86 24.01
C TYR A 88 -35.71 -26.86 23.26
N LYS A 89 -36.87 -27.22 23.81
CA LYS A 89 -37.84 -28.16 23.21
C LYS A 89 -38.67 -27.58 22.04
N ASN A 90 -38.33 -26.38 21.55
CA ASN A 90 -39.03 -25.47 20.61
C ASN A 90 -39.79 -24.32 21.31
N ASP A 91 -39.95 -23.19 20.59
CA ASP A 91 -40.67 -21.89 20.78
C ASP A 91 -41.09 -21.37 22.17
N GLU A 92 -41.24 -22.22 23.17
CA GLU A 92 -41.69 -21.94 24.53
C GLU A 92 -40.52 -21.67 25.50
N TYR A 93 -39.27 -21.64 25.02
CA TYR A 93 -38.06 -21.43 25.83
C TYR A 93 -37.88 -22.45 26.98
N GLU A 94 -38.49 -23.63 26.87
CA GLU A 94 -38.31 -24.72 27.85
C GLU A 94 -37.02 -25.50 27.58
N ILE A 95 -36.12 -25.51 28.57
CA ILE A 95 -34.83 -26.22 28.50
C ILE A 95 -35.08 -27.73 28.45
N LYS A 96 -34.38 -28.46 27.55
CA LYS A 96 -34.46 -29.92 27.49
C LYS A 96 -33.99 -30.55 28.80
N GLU A 97 -34.66 -31.62 29.21
CA GLU A 97 -34.44 -32.30 30.50
C GLU A 97 -33.01 -32.82 30.68
N LYS A 98 -32.33 -33.19 29.58
CA LYS A 98 -30.89 -33.53 29.54
C LYS A 98 -30.06 -32.46 30.26
N TYR A 99 -30.29 -31.18 29.97
CA TYR A 99 -29.48 -30.08 30.50
C TYR A 99 -29.82 -29.66 31.94
N LEU A 100 -30.90 -30.19 32.51
CA LEU A 100 -31.32 -29.91 33.88
C LEU A 100 -30.73 -30.89 34.91
N GLN A 101 -30.02 -31.92 34.46
CA GLN A 101 -29.44 -32.95 35.32
C GLN A 101 -28.14 -32.47 36.00
N ASP A 102 -27.95 -32.87 37.26
CA ASP A 102 -26.74 -32.57 38.04
C ASP A 102 -25.60 -33.53 37.65
N TYR A 103 -24.86 -33.18 36.59
CA TYR A 103 -23.75 -33.98 36.08
C TYR A 103 -22.54 -34.12 37.02
N SER A 104 -22.48 -33.35 38.12
CA SER A 104 -21.35 -33.40 39.06
C SER A 104 -21.32 -34.67 39.93
N THR A 105 -22.47 -35.31 40.16
CA THR A 105 -22.61 -36.48 41.04
C THR A 105 -22.83 -37.79 40.28
N MET A 106 -23.17 -37.69 38.99
CA MET A 106 -23.45 -38.82 38.11
C MET A 106 -22.17 -39.53 37.68
N LYS A 107 -22.16 -40.87 37.72
CA LYS A 107 -21.03 -41.68 37.23
C LYS A 107 -20.99 -41.65 35.72
N ILE A 108 -19.79 -41.76 35.14
CA ILE A 108 -19.59 -41.69 33.69
C ILE A 108 -20.34 -42.83 32.97
N ASP A 109 -20.44 -44.00 33.61
CA ASP A 109 -21.10 -45.17 33.05
C ASP A 109 -22.64 -45.11 33.13
N ASP A 110 -23.20 -44.21 33.96
CA ASP A 110 -24.65 -43.97 34.07
C ASP A 110 -25.15 -42.92 33.05
N ASP A 111 -24.22 -42.26 32.33
CA ASP A 111 -24.48 -41.32 31.22
C ASP A 111 -24.63 -42.07 29.88
N SER A 112 -24.94 -43.38 29.93
CA SER A 112 -25.10 -44.24 28.77
C SER A 112 -26.38 -43.90 28.01
N GLU A 113 -26.17 -43.32 26.84
CA GLU A 113 -27.10 -42.82 25.84
C GLU A 113 -27.89 -43.97 25.14
N ASP A 114 -28.59 -44.80 25.92
CA ASP A 114 -29.27 -46.01 25.43
C ASP A 114 -30.76 -45.81 25.06
N GLU A 115 -31.31 -44.60 25.08
CA GLU A 115 -32.72 -44.38 24.72
C GLU A 115 -32.95 -43.12 23.86
N ALA A 116 -32.68 -43.23 22.55
CA ALA A 116 -33.55 -42.79 21.43
C ALA A 116 -32.73 -42.56 20.14
N GLU A 117 -33.08 -43.28 19.06
CA GLU A 117 -32.49 -43.12 17.71
C GLU A 117 -32.72 -41.72 17.08
N ASP A 118 -33.51 -40.85 17.73
CA ASP A 118 -33.86 -39.51 17.25
C ASP A 118 -33.06 -38.36 17.91
N GLU A 119 -32.16 -38.64 18.87
CA GLU A 119 -31.42 -37.62 19.67
C GLU A 119 -29.94 -37.41 19.28
N GLU A 120 -29.52 -37.85 18.09
CA GLU A 120 -28.09 -37.93 17.69
C GLU A 120 -27.28 -36.60 17.64
N ASP A 121 -27.89 -35.43 17.86
CA ASP A 121 -27.26 -34.11 17.59
C ASP A 121 -27.22 -33.12 18.78
N LEU A 122 -27.49 -33.58 20.01
CA LEU A 122 -27.50 -32.74 21.22
C LEU A 122 -26.07 -32.47 21.76
N PRO A 123 -25.68 -31.20 22.00
CA PRO A 123 -24.41 -30.88 22.62
C PRO A 123 -24.21 -31.55 24.00
N SER A 124 -23.01 -32.08 24.26
CA SER A 124 -22.66 -32.58 25.60
C SER A 124 -22.26 -31.43 26.53
N VAL A 125 -22.76 -31.46 27.77
CA VAL A 125 -22.35 -30.51 28.84
C VAL A 125 -21.12 -31.01 29.60
N ARG A 126 -20.94 -32.34 29.66
CA ARG A 126 -19.94 -32.99 30.51
C ARG A 126 -18.53 -32.97 29.90
N PHE A 127 -18.43 -33.07 28.57
CA PHE A 127 -17.15 -33.18 27.87
C PHE A 127 -16.81 -31.90 27.12
N ILE A 128 -15.57 -31.42 27.30
CA ILE A 128 -15.01 -30.30 26.54
C ILE A 128 -14.25 -30.87 25.35
N GLN A 129 -14.77 -30.65 24.14
CA GLN A 129 -14.04 -30.99 22.93
C GLN A 129 -12.83 -30.07 22.80
N HIS A 130 -11.64 -30.65 22.60
CA HIS A 130 -10.47 -29.91 22.15
C HIS A 130 -10.56 -29.85 20.62
N PRO A 131 -11.02 -28.74 20.02
CA PRO A 131 -11.22 -28.68 18.58
C PRO A 131 -9.89 -28.94 17.88
N ARG A 132 -9.96 -29.48 16.66
CA ARG A 132 -8.75 -29.70 15.86
C ARG A 132 -7.98 -28.39 15.77
N LEU A 133 -6.74 -28.42 16.26
CA LEU A 133 -5.82 -27.32 16.06
C LEU A 133 -5.71 -27.11 14.55
N MET A 134 -6.20 -25.97 14.07
CA MET A 134 -5.92 -25.60 12.69
C MET A 134 -4.42 -25.45 12.59
N ASP A 135 -3.82 -26.04 11.56
CA ASP A 135 -2.46 -25.72 11.18
C ASP A 135 -2.46 -24.21 10.92
N VAL A 136 -1.94 -23.44 11.87
CA VAL A 136 -1.57 -22.06 11.62
C VAL A 136 -0.46 -22.22 10.60
N GLU A 137 -0.82 -22.12 9.31
CA GLU A 137 0.16 -21.95 8.25
C GLU A 137 1.13 -20.94 8.78
N ARG A 138 2.39 -21.36 8.97
CA ARG A 138 3.41 -20.62 9.68
C ARG A 138 3.51 -19.24 9.04
N VAL A 139 2.72 -18.30 9.55
CA VAL A 139 3.09 -16.91 9.59
C VAL A 139 4.43 -17.00 10.27
N HIS A 140 5.47 -16.64 9.54
CA HIS A 140 6.80 -16.47 10.12
C HIS A 140 6.69 -15.42 11.22
N VAL A 141 6.16 -15.80 12.38
CA VAL A 141 6.53 -15.25 13.65
C VAL A 141 7.95 -15.78 13.80
N GLU A 142 8.89 -14.86 13.65
CA GLU A 142 10.26 -15.11 14.01
C GLU A 142 10.25 -15.54 15.48
N ASP A 143 10.22 -16.85 15.72
CA ASP A 143 10.57 -17.39 17.02
C ASP A 143 12.03 -17.00 17.22
N GLU A 144 12.25 -15.97 18.04
CA GLU A 144 13.58 -15.57 18.53
C GLU A 144 14.31 -16.85 19.02
N PRO A 145 15.37 -17.31 18.33
CA PRO A 145 16.02 -18.55 18.72
C PRO A 145 16.82 -18.30 20.00
N VAL A 146 16.24 -18.70 21.12
CA VAL A 146 16.95 -18.97 22.36
C VAL A 146 17.83 -20.20 22.15
N SER A 147 19.05 -20.00 21.65
CA SER A 147 20.29 -20.74 21.95
C SER A 147 21.30 -20.55 20.82
N LYS A 148 22.54 -20.22 21.20
CA LYS A 148 23.56 -19.67 20.30
C LYS A 148 24.35 -20.70 19.47
N ASP A 149 24.07 -21.99 19.53
CA ASP A 149 25.00 -22.99 18.97
C ASP A 149 24.42 -24.03 17.99
N GLU A 150 23.14 -23.93 17.59
CA GLU A 150 22.58 -24.83 16.57
C GLU A 150 22.26 -24.07 15.28
N ILE A 151 23.08 -24.31 14.25
CA ILE A 151 22.85 -23.81 12.89
C ILE A 151 21.58 -24.50 12.36
N LEU A 152 20.45 -23.80 12.44
CA LEU A 152 19.18 -24.22 11.86
C LEU A 152 19.30 -24.26 10.32
N ILE A 153 19.65 -25.42 9.78
CA ILE A 153 19.58 -25.71 8.35
C ILE A 153 18.10 -25.98 8.03
N GLY A 154 17.31 -24.93 7.77
CA GLY A 154 15.86 -25.13 7.56
C GLY A 154 15.09 -23.97 6.96
N SER A 155 15.52 -22.72 7.15
CA SER A 155 15.09 -21.60 6.31
C SER A 155 16.06 -21.52 5.12
N GLN A 156 15.57 -21.20 3.94
CA GLN A 156 16.42 -20.95 2.76
C GLN A 156 17.14 -19.59 2.94
N GLU A 157 17.82 -19.42 4.06
CA GLU A 157 18.64 -18.27 4.36
C GLU A 157 19.89 -18.34 3.51
N TYR A 158 20.07 -17.31 2.70
CA TYR A 158 21.26 -17.14 1.89
C TYR A 158 22.47 -16.99 2.80
N LEU A 159 23.20 -18.09 3.03
CA LEU A 159 24.48 -18.08 3.73
C LEU A 159 25.48 -17.16 3.02
N GLN A 160 25.69 -15.98 3.59
CA GLN A 160 26.63 -15.01 3.05
C GLN A 160 28.06 -15.37 3.46
N LEU A 161 28.84 -15.85 2.50
CA LEU A 161 30.26 -16.13 2.74
C LEU A 161 31.05 -14.83 2.98
N PRO A 162 31.99 -14.77 3.95
CA PRO A 162 32.91 -13.65 4.12
C PRO A 162 33.87 -13.52 2.93
N LYS A 163 34.47 -12.34 2.77
CA LYS A 163 35.39 -12.03 1.63
C LYS A 163 36.57 -13.01 1.54
N SER A 164 37.11 -13.44 2.68
CA SER A 164 38.21 -14.41 2.79
C SER A 164 37.82 -15.78 2.21
N GLU A 165 36.63 -16.27 2.54
CA GLU A 165 36.11 -17.54 2.04
C GLU A 165 35.75 -17.48 0.56
N ARG A 166 35.12 -16.38 0.10
CA ARG A 166 34.90 -16.15 -1.34
C ARG A 166 36.21 -16.17 -2.12
N LEU A 167 37.28 -15.60 -1.56
CA LEU A 167 38.61 -15.61 -2.17
C LEU A 167 39.23 -17.01 -2.18
N LYS A 168 39.11 -17.76 -1.08
CA LYS A 168 39.58 -19.15 -0.97
C LYS A 168 38.87 -20.05 -1.98
N LEU A 169 37.54 -19.91 -2.10
CA LEU A 169 36.72 -20.64 -3.06
C LEU A 169 37.13 -20.32 -4.51
N ARG A 170 37.29 -19.04 -4.84
CA ARG A 170 37.77 -18.59 -6.16
C ARG A 170 39.16 -19.15 -6.49
N ARG A 171 40.10 -19.15 -5.51
CA ARG A 171 41.45 -19.72 -5.70
C ARG A 171 41.39 -21.23 -5.93
N LYS A 172 40.61 -21.98 -5.14
CA LYS A 172 40.41 -23.42 -5.29
C LYS A 172 39.80 -23.76 -6.65
N HIS A 173 38.78 -23.01 -7.08
CA HIS A 173 38.15 -23.20 -8.39
C HIS A 173 39.11 -22.93 -9.55
N ARG A 174 39.87 -21.81 -9.50
CA ARG A 174 40.90 -21.52 -10.50
C ARG A 174 42.03 -22.54 -10.53
N ARG A 175 42.45 -23.04 -9.36
CA ARG A 175 43.44 -24.13 -9.26
C ARG A 175 42.90 -25.40 -9.91
N LYS A 176 41.65 -25.79 -9.62
CA LYS A 176 40.99 -26.95 -10.23
C LYS A 176 40.94 -26.84 -11.75
N GLN A 177 40.43 -25.71 -12.28
CA GLN A 177 40.38 -25.46 -13.73
C GLN A 177 41.76 -25.48 -14.39
N ARG A 178 42.77 -24.92 -13.72
CA ARG A 178 44.14 -24.93 -14.25
C ARG A 178 44.71 -26.34 -14.28
N MET A 179 44.57 -27.10 -13.20
CA MET A 179 45.02 -28.50 -13.13
C MET A 179 44.30 -29.38 -14.15
N GLU A 180 43.01 -29.15 -14.38
CA GLU A 180 42.24 -29.85 -15.41
C GLU A 180 42.79 -29.54 -16.81
N LYS A 181 43.09 -28.28 -17.13
CA LYS A 181 43.76 -27.91 -18.39
C LYS A 181 45.11 -28.60 -18.56
N TYR A 182 45.94 -28.60 -17.52
CA TYR A 182 47.22 -29.32 -17.55
C TYR A 182 47.03 -30.82 -17.79
N ARG A 183 46.07 -31.45 -17.11
CA ARG A 183 45.75 -32.88 -17.30
C ARG A 183 45.33 -33.17 -18.74
N LYS A 184 44.42 -32.38 -19.31
CA LYS A 184 43.97 -32.53 -20.70
C LYS A 184 45.11 -32.38 -21.71
N VAL A 185 46.05 -31.47 -21.46
CA VAL A 185 47.27 -31.35 -22.28
C VAL A 185 48.18 -32.57 -22.11
N ALA A 186 48.34 -33.08 -20.88
CA ALA A 186 49.13 -34.28 -20.62
C ALA A 186 48.54 -35.55 -21.27
N THR A 187 47.22 -35.66 -21.31
CA THR A 187 46.50 -36.71 -22.05
C THR A 187 46.58 -36.53 -23.57
N GLY A 188 46.92 -35.32 -24.06
CA GLY A 188 47.00 -35.01 -25.49
C GLY A 188 45.69 -34.52 -26.12
N GLU A 189 44.62 -34.33 -25.34
CA GLU A 189 43.33 -33.79 -25.83
C GLU A 189 43.46 -32.33 -26.29
N TYR A 190 44.34 -31.57 -25.65
CA TYR A 190 44.67 -30.21 -26.06
C TYR A 190 46.11 -30.10 -26.52
N SER A 191 46.35 -29.31 -27.56
CA SER A 191 47.69 -29.00 -28.02
C SER A 191 48.46 -28.19 -26.95
N LYS A 192 49.78 -28.35 -26.94
CA LYS A 192 50.68 -27.64 -26.02
C LYS A 192 50.62 -26.11 -26.16
N SER A 193 50.21 -25.61 -27.34
CA SER A 193 50.01 -24.17 -27.58
C SER A 193 48.85 -23.56 -26.76
N VAL A 194 47.86 -24.36 -26.37
CA VAL A 194 46.76 -23.92 -25.47
C VAL A 194 47.28 -23.63 -24.06
N LEU A 195 48.33 -24.33 -23.63
CA LEU A 195 48.94 -24.15 -22.31
C LEU A 195 49.84 -22.93 -22.25
N ASN A 196 50.71 -22.80 -23.25
CA ASN A 196 51.67 -21.71 -23.33
C ASN A 196 51.03 -20.37 -23.71
N ASN A 197 49.75 -20.36 -24.13
CA ASN A 197 48.98 -19.18 -24.50
C ASN A 197 49.92 -18.20 -25.22
N ASP A 198 50.27 -18.50 -26.48
CA ASP A 198 51.11 -17.66 -27.34
C ASP A 198 50.38 -16.34 -27.66
N LYS A 199 50.09 -15.59 -26.60
CA LYS A 199 49.27 -14.41 -26.53
C LYS A 199 50.18 -13.25 -26.88
N LEU A 200 50.51 -13.18 -28.16
CA LEU A 200 51.23 -12.07 -28.74
C LEU A 200 50.30 -10.85 -28.79
N SER A 201 50.72 -9.78 -28.13
CA SER A 201 50.12 -8.44 -28.31
C SER A 201 50.96 -7.71 -29.36
N VAL A 202 50.35 -6.76 -30.08
CA VAL A 202 51.08 -5.90 -31.03
C VAL A 202 52.29 -5.23 -30.36
N LYS A 203 52.17 -4.83 -29.09
CA LYS A 203 53.28 -4.28 -28.29
C LYS A 203 54.42 -5.27 -28.01
N LYS A 204 54.14 -6.58 -28.03
CA LYS A 204 55.10 -7.66 -27.75
C LYS A 204 55.74 -8.21 -29.03
N ILE A 205 55.41 -7.69 -30.21
CA ILE A 205 55.98 -8.14 -31.49
C ILE A 205 57.51 -7.98 -31.47
N GLN A 206 58.00 -6.79 -31.12
CA GLN A 206 59.43 -6.49 -31.14
C GLN A 206 60.24 -7.34 -30.15
N ASN A 207 59.68 -7.66 -28.97
CA ASN A 207 60.38 -8.43 -27.95
C ASN A 207 60.45 -9.94 -28.26
N VAL A 208 59.85 -10.39 -29.37
CA VAL A 208 59.79 -11.80 -29.80
C VAL A 208 60.80 -12.03 -30.93
N LEU A 209 62.01 -11.48 -30.76
CA LEU A 209 63.17 -11.65 -31.67
C LEU A 209 63.70 -13.09 -31.78
N MET A 210 63.22 -14.02 -30.95
CA MET A 210 63.61 -15.43 -30.98
C MET A 210 62.86 -16.24 -32.07
N ASN A 211 61.93 -15.62 -32.80
CA ASN A 211 61.23 -16.26 -33.90
C ASN A 211 61.78 -15.75 -35.23
N ASP A 212 62.34 -16.65 -36.03
CA ASP A 212 62.92 -16.35 -37.36
C ASP A 212 61.95 -15.53 -38.24
N LYS A 213 60.64 -15.82 -38.12
CA LYS A 213 59.55 -15.16 -38.85
C LYS A 213 59.39 -13.65 -38.59
N THR A 214 59.82 -13.18 -37.41
CA THR A 214 59.73 -11.74 -37.08
C THR A 214 60.85 -10.95 -37.75
N ILE A 215 61.97 -11.60 -38.04
CA ILE A 215 63.16 -11.01 -38.68
C ILE A 215 63.01 -11.04 -40.22
N GLU A 216 62.41 -12.10 -40.76
CA GLU A 216 62.19 -12.28 -42.20
C GLU A 216 61.20 -11.25 -42.78
N ASP A 217 59.99 -11.14 -42.22
CA ASP A 217 58.92 -10.26 -42.72
C ASP A 217 58.14 -9.57 -41.58
N PRO A 218 58.57 -8.37 -41.13
CA PRO A 218 57.97 -7.72 -39.96
C PRO A 218 56.48 -7.34 -40.17
N THR A 219 56.13 -6.86 -41.37
CA THR A 219 54.77 -6.42 -41.71
C THR A 219 53.77 -7.59 -41.75
N LYS A 220 54.19 -8.74 -42.31
CA LYS A 220 53.35 -9.93 -42.39
C LYS A 220 53.10 -10.51 -41.00
N PHE A 221 54.13 -10.56 -40.17
CA PHE A 221 54.02 -11.01 -38.79
C PHE A 221 53.13 -10.09 -37.94
N GLU A 222 53.22 -8.76 -38.13
CA GLU A 222 52.32 -7.80 -37.48
C GLU A 222 50.85 -8.05 -37.84
N LEU A 223 50.54 -8.23 -39.13
CA LEU A 223 49.20 -8.54 -39.61
C LEU A 223 48.66 -9.84 -39.00
N GLU A 224 49.48 -10.88 -38.90
CA GLU A 224 49.10 -12.14 -38.25
C GLU A 224 48.81 -11.97 -36.75
N VAL A 225 49.64 -11.23 -36.02
CA VAL A 225 49.43 -10.96 -34.59
C VAL A 225 48.18 -10.11 -34.37
N ARG A 226 47.93 -9.12 -35.25
CA ARG A 226 46.73 -8.30 -35.24
C ARG A 226 45.48 -9.16 -35.51
N LYS A 227 45.52 -10.01 -36.52
CA LYS A 227 44.44 -10.97 -36.83
C LYS A 227 44.15 -11.89 -35.64
N LYS A 228 45.18 -12.49 -35.02
CA LYS A 228 45.04 -13.32 -33.80
C LYS A 228 44.50 -12.53 -32.61
N ALA A 229 44.85 -11.25 -32.47
CA ALA A 229 44.32 -10.38 -31.42
C ALA A 229 42.84 -10.05 -31.67
N GLU A 230 42.46 -9.77 -32.91
CA GLU A 230 41.07 -9.56 -33.33
C GLU A 230 40.23 -10.83 -33.16
N GLU A 231 40.76 -12.01 -33.52
CA GLU A 231 40.12 -13.30 -33.28
C GLU A 231 39.87 -13.54 -31.78
N ARG A 232 40.85 -13.23 -30.91
CA ARG A 232 40.67 -13.31 -29.45
C ARG A 232 39.60 -12.35 -28.95
N LYS A 233 39.53 -11.13 -29.50
CA LYS A 233 38.49 -10.15 -29.16
C LYS A 233 37.12 -10.65 -29.61
N LYS A 234 37.00 -11.11 -30.87
CA LYS A 234 35.77 -11.69 -31.43
C LYS A 234 35.30 -12.89 -30.62
N ALA A 235 36.20 -13.80 -30.24
CA ALA A 235 35.86 -14.96 -29.41
C ALA A 235 35.36 -14.55 -28.01
N HIS A 236 35.96 -13.53 -27.39
CA HIS A 236 35.49 -12.98 -26.12
C HIS A 236 34.09 -12.34 -26.26
N ASP A 237 33.87 -11.57 -27.32
CA ASP A 237 32.61 -10.89 -27.57
C ASP A 237 31.48 -11.89 -27.90
N LEU A 238 31.78 -12.93 -28.69
CA LEU A 238 30.87 -14.03 -28.97
C LEU A 238 30.49 -14.78 -27.69
N GLU A 239 31.45 -15.09 -26.81
CA GLU A 239 31.17 -15.74 -25.53
C GLU A 239 30.36 -14.85 -24.57
N ASN A 240 30.55 -13.53 -24.64
CA ASN A 240 29.69 -12.58 -23.90
C ASN A 240 28.26 -12.56 -24.45
N GLN A 241 28.10 -12.56 -25.77
CA GLN A 241 26.80 -12.63 -26.43
C GLN A 241 26.07 -13.94 -26.06
N ARG A 242 26.77 -15.07 -26.16
CA ARG A 242 26.26 -16.39 -25.73
C ARG A 242 25.78 -16.38 -24.29
N ARG A 243 26.58 -15.85 -23.35
CA ARG A 243 26.19 -15.70 -21.93
C ARG A 243 24.99 -14.77 -21.74
N LYS A 244 24.89 -13.70 -22.53
CA LYS A 244 23.75 -12.77 -22.50
C LYS A 244 22.47 -13.49 -22.93
N GLU A 245 22.50 -14.24 -24.02
CA GLU A 245 21.36 -15.01 -24.51
C GLU A 245 20.92 -16.07 -23.50
N GLU A 246 21.86 -16.83 -22.91
CA GLU A 246 21.56 -17.78 -21.84
C GLU A 246 20.91 -17.11 -20.62
N SER A 247 21.37 -15.91 -20.25
CA SER A 247 20.80 -15.17 -19.12
C SER A 247 19.36 -14.68 -19.40
N LEU A 248 19.04 -14.36 -20.65
CA LEU A 248 17.70 -13.98 -21.06
C LEU A 248 16.76 -15.19 -21.01
N LYS A 249 17.19 -16.34 -21.56
CA LYS A 249 16.42 -17.59 -21.50
C LYS A 249 16.14 -18.01 -20.05
N LYS A 250 17.17 -17.99 -19.19
CA LYS A 250 17.01 -18.28 -17.75
C LYS A 250 16.06 -17.32 -17.04
N ARG A 251 16.01 -16.05 -17.46
CA ARG A 251 15.10 -15.05 -16.91
C ARG A 251 13.66 -15.30 -17.33
N GLU A 252 13.44 -15.79 -18.55
CA GLU A 252 12.12 -16.21 -19.04
C GLU A 252 11.65 -17.50 -18.35
N GLU A 253 12.55 -18.46 -18.15
CA GLU A 253 12.30 -19.73 -17.46
C GLU A 253 12.08 -19.56 -15.94
N GLN A 254 12.62 -18.50 -15.33
CA GLN A 254 12.31 -18.10 -13.95
C GLN A 254 10.88 -17.58 -13.81
N MET A 255 9.91 -18.45 -14.08
CA MET A 255 8.55 -18.32 -13.57
C MET A 255 8.63 -18.47 -12.06
N THR A 256 8.47 -17.37 -11.34
CA THR A 256 8.54 -17.40 -9.88
C THR A 256 7.41 -18.27 -9.35
N PRO A 257 7.68 -19.23 -8.44
CA PRO A 257 6.63 -19.93 -7.75
C PRO A 257 5.74 -18.89 -7.08
N GLU A 258 4.43 -19.07 -7.25
CA GLU A 258 3.45 -18.21 -6.63
C GLU A 258 3.52 -18.40 -5.11
N SER A 259 3.98 -17.38 -4.38
CA SER A 259 3.97 -17.42 -2.92
C SER A 259 2.54 -17.39 -2.40
N SER A 260 2.25 -18.14 -1.34
CA SER A 260 0.96 -18.12 -0.64
C SER A 260 0.66 -16.74 -0.04
N MET A 261 1.70 -16.02 0.39
CA MET A 261 1.57 -14.65 0.89
C MET A 261 1.45 -13.65 -0.26
N ILE A 262 0.34 -12.91 -0.30
CA ILE A 262 0.11 -11.76 -1.19
C ILE A 262 0.16 -10.49 -0.35
N GLU A 263 0.92 -9.51 -0.78
CA GLU A 263 0.81 -8.17 -0.24
C GLU A 263 -0.22 -7.34 -0.99
N CYS A 264 -1.06 -6.64 -0.22
CA CYS A 264 -2.04 -5.71 -0.72
C CYS A 264 -1.71 -4.27 -0.26
N ARG A 265 -1.81 -3.31 -1.18
CA ARG A 265 -1.77 -1.88 -0.88
C ARG A 265 -2.92 -1.16 -1.54
N VAL A 266 -3.56 -0.30 -0.77
CA VAL A 266 -4.70 0.49 -1.18
C VAL A 266 -4.35 1.96 -1.07
N PHE A 267 -4.44 2.65 -2.19
CA PHE A 267 -4.24 4.09 -2.28
C PHE A 267 -5.56 4.75 -2.63
N GLU A 268 -5.91 5.81 -1.90
CA GLU A 268 -6.97 6.72 -2.27
C GLU A 268 -6.40 7.83 -3.15
N ILE A 269 -7.16 8.23 -4.15
CA ILE A 269 -6.84 9.31 -5.07
C ILE A 269 -7.98 10.32 -5.06
N HIS A 270 -7.64 11.58 -4.81
CA HIS A 270 -8.56 12.70 -4.92
C HIS A 270 -8.59 13.29 -6.35
N ASN A 271 -7.46 13.23 -7.08
CA ASN A 271 -7.43 13.77 -8.44
C ASN A 271 -6.45 13.01 -9.33
N LEU A 272 -7.00 12.32 -10.34
CA LEU A 272 -6.25 11.60 -11.37
C LEU A 272 -6.55 12.16 -12.78
N SER A 273 -6.64 13.49 -12.88
CA SER A 273 -6.96 14.15 -14.16
C SER A 273 -5.80 14.13 -15.15
N ASN A 274 -4.55 14.04 -14.68
CA ASN A 274 -3.37 14.07 -15.54
C ASN A 274 -3.21 12.76 -16.35
N PRO A 275 -3.30 12.80 -17.70
CA PRO A 275 -3.15 11.62 -18.54
C PRO A 275 -1.76 10.97 -18.44
N LYS A 276 -0.70 11.75 -18.18
CA LYS A 276 0.66 11.25 -18.04
C LYS A 276 0.79 10.35 -16.82
N ILE A 277 0.22 10.76 -15.70
CA ILE A 277 0.23 9.98 -14.46
C ILE A 277 -0.59 8.70 -14.62
N ARG A 278 -1.78 8.79 -15.26
CA ARG A 278 -2.58 7.59 -15.60
C ARG A 278 -1.81 6.58 -16.44
N PHE A 279 -1.16 7.06 -17.50
CA PHE A 279 -0.36 6.21 -18.38
C PHE A 279 0.79 5.55 -17.61
N GLN A 280 1.46 6.31 -16.75
CA GLN A 280 2.57 5.80 -15.94
C GLN A 280 2.12 4.76 -14.91
N ILE A 281 1.01 4.99 -14.21
CA ILE A 281 0.43 4.01 -13.27
C ILE A 281 0.07 2.72 -14.01
N ASN A 282 -0.63 2.82 -15.14
CA ASN A 282 -1.04 1.65 -15.91
C ASN A 282 0.17 0.87 -16.47
N THR A 283 1.17 1.58 -17.00
CA THR A 283 2.38 0.97 -17.55
C THR A 283 3.22 0.32 -16.46
N MET A 284 3.36 0.97 -15.31
CA MET A 284 4.12 0.45 -14.17
C MET A 284 3.47 -0.82 -13.60
N ALA A 285 2.14 -0.82 -13.43
CA ALA A 285 1.42 -2.00 -12.96
C ALA A 285 1.62 -3.20 -13.90
N LYS A 286 1.54 -2.98 -15.22
CA LYS A 286 1.83 -4.01 -16.23
C LYS A 286 3.27 -4.50 -16.19
N GLN A 287 4.25 -3.59 -16.13
CA GLN A 287 5.68 -3.93 -16.10
C GLN A 287 6.07 -4.72 -14.85
N MET A 288 5.50 -4.37 -13.70
CA MET A 288 5.77 -5.02 -12.42
C MET A 288 4.92 -6.29 -12.19
N LYS A 289 4.03 -6.62 -13.13
CA LYS A 289 3.04 -7.72 -13.01
C LYS A 289 2.24 -7.60 -11.71
N LEU A 290 1.77 -6.39 -11.42
CA LEU A 290 0.85 -6.12 -10.31
C LEU A 290 -0.56 -6.48 -10.74
N TYR A 291 -1.34 -7.02 -9.80
CA TYR A 291 -2.75 -7.34 -9.98
C TYR A 291 -3.61 -6.35 -9.19
N GLY A 292 -4.89 -6.25 -9.53
CA GLY A 292 -5.85 -5.36 -8.88
C GLY A 292 -6.51 -4.39 -9.85
N CYS A 293 -6.82 -3.19 -9.38
CA CYS A 293 -7.57 -2.21 -10.18
C CYS A 293 -7.25 -0.77 -9.80
N CYS A 294 -7.41 0.13 -10.78
CA CYS A 294 -7.47 1.57 -10.57
C CYS A 294 -8.82 2.07 -11.06
N VAL A 295 -9.64 2.56 -10.14
CA VAL A 295 -10.99 3.04 -10.46
C VAL A 295 -11.16 4.47 -9.97
N ARG A 296 -11.83 5.31 -10.77
CA ARG A 296 -12.12 6.70 -10.42
C ARG A 296 -13.54 7.08 -10.82
N LEU A 297 -14.16 7.96 -10.04
CA LEU A 297 -15.37 8.64 -10.47
C LEU A 297 -15.06 9.80 -11.42
N ARG A 298 -16.00 10.06 -12.33
CA ARG A 298 -16.00 11.18 -13.30
C ARG A 298 -16.49 12.50 -12.68
N THR A 299 -16.82 12.52 -11.39
CA THR A 299 -17.27 13.74 -10.70
C THR A 299 -16.26 14.87 -10.83
N ASP A 300 -16.72 16.11 -10.72
CA ASP A 300 -15.90 17.31 -10.86
C ASP A 300 -14.59 17.19 -10.07
N ILE A 301 -13.53 17.75 -10.64
CA ILE A 301 -12.11 17.62 -10.25
C ILE A 301 -11.86 17.89 -8.75
N SER A 302 -12.77 18.60 -8.08
CA SER A 302 -12.75 18.91 -6.65
C SER A 302 -13.36 17.84 -5.72
N LYS A 303 -14.20 16.93 -6.23
CA LYS A 303 -14.86 15.83 -5.49
C LYS A 303 -14.54 14.44 -6.02
N GLY A 304 -13.65 14.34 -7.00
CA GLY A 304 -13.23 13.07 -7.59
C GLY A 304 -12.72 12.11 -6.50
N LYS A 305 -13.44 11.03 -6.23
CA LYS A 305 -12.93 9.95 -5.39
C LYS A 305 -12.47 8.80 -6.29
N GLY A 306 -11.25 8.33 -6.08
CA GLY A 306 -10.67 7.20 -6.79
C GLY A 306 -9.90 6.30 -5.85
N ILE A 307 -9.75 5.04 -6.22
CA ILE A 307 -9.00 4.05 -5.45
C ILE A 307 -8.11 3.23 -6.37
N ILE A 308 -6.89 2.96 -5.92
CA ILE A 308 -5.99 1.98 -6.51
C ILE A 308 -5.81 0.86 -5.50
N VAL A 309 -6.13 -0.35 -5.94
CA VAL A 309 -5.84 -1.57 -5.19
C VAL A 309 -4.74 -2.32 -5.94
N LEU A 310 -3.63 -2.58 -5.27
CA LEU A 310 -2.49 -3.34 -5.78
C LEU A 310 -2.33 -4.62 -4.99
N LEU A 311 -2.19 -5.73 -5.70
CA LEU A 311 -1.92 -7.04 -5.14
C LEU A 311 -0.69 -7.65 -5.81
N THR A 312 0.22 -8.17 -5.02
CA THR A 312 1.38 -8.91 -5.53
C THR A 312 1.94 -9.87 -4.50
N SER A 313 2.59 -10.92 -4.96
CA SER A 313 3.45 -11.77 -4.12
C SER A 313 4.76 -11.07 -3.71
N LYS A 314 5.19 -10.02 -4.41
CA LYS A 314 6.52 -9.40 -4.24
C LYS A 314 6.47 -8.02 -3.58
N LYS A 315 6.83 -7.96 -2.29
CA LYS A 315 7.10 -6.73 -1.49
C LYS A 315 7.80 -5.61 -2.26
N ASN A 316 8.89 -5.97 -2.94
CA ASN A 316 9.74 -5.01 -3.64
C ASN A 316 9.05 -4.29 -4.81
N SER A 317 8.10 -4.94 -5.48
CA SER A 317 7.35 -4.29 -6.57
C SER A 317 6.41 -3.21 -6.01
N LEU A 318 5.78 -3.50 -4.88
CA LEU A 318 4.90 -2.56 -4.18
C LEU A 318 5.67 -1.35 -3.63
N ASN A 319 6.82 -1.56 -3.00
CA ASN A 319 7.68 -0.45 -2.52
C ASN A 319 8.13 0.47 -3.67
N LYS A 320 8.47 -0.10 -4.83
CA LYS A 320 8.83 0.70 -6.01
C LYS A 320 7.66 1.52 -6.52
N PHE A 321 6.44 0.95 -6.50
CA PHE A 321 5.23 1.67 -6.88
C PHE A 321 4.98 2.86 -5.94
N GLU A 322 5.06 2.62 -4.64
CA GLU A 322 4.84 3.64 -3.59
C GLU A 322 5.86 4.79 -3.68
N ASN A 323 7.15 4.46 -3.83
CA ASN A 323 8.18 5.49 -4.03
C ASN A 323 7.93 6.32 -5.28
N LYS A 324 7.40 5.71 -6.34
CA LYS A 324 7.03 6.43 -7.56
C LYS A 324 5.83 7.35 -7.32
N MET A 325 4.85 6.89 -6.54
CA MET A 325 3.67 7.64 -6.17
C MET A 325 4.03 8.88 -5.33
N ASN A 326 4.91 8.71 -4.33
CA ASN A 326 5.40 9.83 -3.52
C ASN A 326 6.17 10.85 -4.37
N LYS A 327 7.00 10.38 -5.31
CA LYS A 327 7.66 11.26 -6.28
C LYS A 327 6.67 12.05 -7.15
N TYR A 328 5.50 11.50 -7.45
CA TYR A 328 4.46 12.24 -8.17
C TYR A 328 3.78 13.29 -7.30
N LYS A 329 3.63 13.04 -6.00
CA LYS A 329 3.13 14.07 -5.07
C LYS A 329 4.07 15.28 -5.07
N GLU A 330 5.38 15.06 -4.89
CA GLU A 330 6.38 16.13 -4.85
C GLU A 330 6.45 16.96 -6.15
N VAL A 331 6.36 16.31 -7.31
CA VAL A 331 6.55 16.98 -8.61
C VAL A 331 5.28 17.73 -9.08
N TYR A 332 4.10 17.30 -8.63
CA TYR A 332 2.81 17.84 -9.09
C TYR A 332 2.06 18.61 -8.00
N ASP A 333 2.76 19.05 -6.95
CA ASP A 333 2.18 19.89 -5.89
C ASP A 333 1.97 21.35 -6.35
N ASP A 334 2.70 21.80 -7.38
CA ASP A 334 2.81 23.21 -7.77
C ASP A 334 1.79 23.69 -8.83
N ASP A 335 1.12 22.81 -9.57
CA ASP A 335 0.17 23.22 -10.62
C ASP A 335 -1.27 22.83 -10.24
N MET A 336 -2.24 23.71 -10.53
CA MET A 336 -3.71 23.68 -10.38
C MET A 336 -4.48 22.37 -10.74
N LYS A 337 -3.77 21.26 -10.95
CA LYS A 337 -4.20 19.87 -11.14
C LYS A 337 -3.55 18.96 -10.07
N ASN A 338 -3.57 19.40 -8.81
CA ASN A 338 -2.88 18.74 -7.69
C ASN A 338 -3.23 17.26 -7.62
N PHE A 339 -2.23 16.42 -7.87
CA PHE A 339 -2.34 14.98 -7.74
C PHE A 339 -2.23 14.61 -6.26
N GLN A 340 -3.38 14.47 -5.59
CA GLN A 340 -3.44 14.12 -4.17
C GLN A 340 -3.73 12.63 -4.01
N ILE A 341 -2.74 11.89 -3.49
CA ILE A 341 -2.82 10.47 -3.15
C ILE A 341 -2.61 10.31 -1.66
N GLU A 342 -3.42 9.48 -1.02
CA GLU A 342 -3.19 9.04 0.36
C GLU A 342 -3.11 7.51 0.41
N THR A 343 -2.16 7.00 1.21
CA THR A 343 -2.04 5.56 1.42
C THR A 343 -2.98 5.20 2.57
N LYS A 344 -4.09 4.53 2.28
CA LYS A 344 -5.09 4.19 3.30
C LYS A 344 -4.77 2.91 4.03
N TRP A 345 -4.31 1.90 3.30
CA TRP A 345 -4.15 0.57 3.88
C TRP A 345 -3.02 -0.21 3.23
N THR A 346 -2.20 -0.85 4.08
CA THR A 346 -1.13 -1.76 3.69
C THR A 346 -1.25 -3.01 4.56
N SER A 347 -1.38 -4.18 3.93
CA SER A 347 -1.44 -5.43 4.67
C SER A 347 -0.90 -6.61 3.85
N SER A 348 -0.37 -7.62 4.52
CA SER A 348 -0.03 -8.90 3.91
C SER A 348 -1.19 -9.85 4.11
N LEU A 349 -1.81 -10.29 3.02
CA LEU A 349 -2.94 -11.20 3.00
C LEU A 349 -2.47 -12.59 2.57
N ASN A 350 -2.94 -13.60 3.28
CA ASN A 350 -2.75 -14.98 2.83
C ASN A 350 -3.76 -15.31 1.72
N LYS A 351 -3.32 -16.07 0.71
CA LYS A 351 -4.16 -16.50 -0.41
C LYS A 351 -5.36 -17.31 0.08
N ASP A 352 -5.10 -18.24 0.98
CA ASP A 352 -6.04 -19.29 1.36
C ASP A 352 -7.17 -18.79 2.28
N THR A 353 -6.93 -17.72 3.04
CA THR A 353 -7.94 -17.11 3.94
C THR A 353 -8.84 -16.10 3.24
N ASN A 354 -8.46 -15.58 2.07
CA ASN A 354 -9.24 -14.58 1.34
C ASN A 354 -9.50 -15.01 -0.12
N LYS A 355 -10.47 -15.92 -0.31
CA LYS A 355 -10.92 -16.42 -1.64
C LYS A 355 -11.18 -15.32 -2.69
N GLN A 356 -11.57 -14.12 -2.24
CA GLN A 356 -11.80 -12.96 -3.13
C GLN A 356 -10.49 -12.39 -3.70
N VAL A 357 -9.45 -12.31 -2.88
CA VAL A 357 -8.11 -11.85 -3.27
C VAL A 357 -7.42 -12.91 -4.13
N GLU A 358 -7.59 -14.18 -3.77
CA GLU A 358 -7.12 -15.33 -4.53
C GLU A 358 -7.64 -15.32 -5.98
N ASN A 359 -8.94 -15.08 -6.16
CA ASN A 359 -9.57 -15.00 -7.49
C ASN A 359 -8.99 -13.91 -8.39
N ILE A 360 -8.64 -12.74 -7.84
CA ILE A 360 -8.06 -11.63 -8.62
C ILE A 360 -6.63 -11.96 -9.05
N VAL A 361 -5.86 -12.55 -8.14
CA VAL A 361 -4.47 -12.96 -8.41
C VAL A 361 -4.43 -14.12 -9.40
N ASN A 362 -5.30 -15.12 -9.26
CA ASN A 362 -5.41 -16.26 -10.17
C ASN A 362 -5.81 -15.84 -11.58
N LYS A 363 -6.74 -14.89 -11.70
CA LYS A 363 -7.16 -14.33 -13.00
C LYS A 363 -6.16 -13.32 -13.57
N LYS A 364 -5.11 -12.95 -12.81
CA LYS A 364 -4.05 -12.00 -13.21
C LYS A 364 -4.60 -10.68 -13.73
N ILE A 365 -5.66 -10.19 -13.09
CA ILE A 365 -6.41 -9.04 -13.59
C ILE A 365 -5.73 -7.75 -13.13
N TRP A 366 -5.42 -6.87 -14.08
CA TRP A 366 -5.18 -5.45 -13.83
C TRP A 366 -5.99 -4.61 -14.82
N PHE A 367 -6.83 -3.71 -14.32
CA PHE A 367 -7.53 -2.76 -15.17
C PHE A 367 -7.62 -1.37 -14.56
N MET A 368 -7.73 -0.37 -15.43
CA MET A 368 -7.98 1.02 -15.08
C MET A 368 -9.28 1.47 -15.75
N ARG A 369 -10.27 1.90 -14.97
CA ARG A 369 -11.58 2.32 -15.49
C ARG A 369 -12.10 3.58 -14.80
N GLU A 370 -12.96 4.29 -15.52
CA GLU A 370 -13.68 5.47 -15.05
C GLU A 370 -15.17 5.13 -14.98
N PHE A 371 -15.82 5.55 -13.90
CA PHE A 371 -17.25 5.36 -13.67
C PHE A 371 -17.93 6.72 -13.56
N LYS A 372 -19.18 6.80 -14.02
CA LYS A 372 -20.01 7.99 -13.87
C LYS A 372 -20.72 7.98 -12.51
N ASP A 373 -21.27 6.83 -12.16
CA ASP A 373 -22.07 6.65 -10.95
C ASP A 373 -21.35 5.81 -9.90
N GLU A 374 -21.54 6.15 -8.63
CA GLU A 374 -20.96 5.39 -7.51
C GLU A 374 -21.58 3.98 -7.39
N MET A 375 -22.85 3.81 -7.77
CA MET A 375 -23.52 2.51 -7.71
C MET A 375 -22.93 1.50 -8.69
N GLU A 376 -22.62 1.92 -9.92
CA GLU A 376 -21.96 1.07 -10.92
C GLU A 376 -20.57 0.65 -10.43
N LEU A 377 -19.83 1.60 -9.86
CA LEU A 377 -18.52 1.35 -9.27
C LEU A 377 -18.61 0.30 -8.14
N ARG A 378 -19.54 0.49 -7.19
CA ARG A 378 -19.75 -0.46 -6.09
C ARG A 378 -20.15 -1.84 -6.61
N GLY A 379 -20.99 -1.91 -7.64
CA GLY A 379 -21.37 -3.17 -8.28
C GLY A 379 -20.18 -3.90 -8.91
N GLU A 380 -19.26 -3.19 -9.57
CA GLU A 380 -18.04 -3.81 -10.09
C GLU A 380 -17.06 -4.25 -9.00
N LEU A 381 -16.89 -3.43 -7.97
CA LEU A 381 -16.05 -3.80 -6.82
C LEU A 381 -16.64 -4.99 -6.06
N GLN A 382 -17.97 -5.09 -5.97
CA GLN A 382 -18.66 -6.23 -5.35
C GLN A 382 -18.46 -7.52 -6.17
N LYS A 383 -18.53 -7.46 -7.51
CA LYS A 383 -18.20 -8.61 -8.39
C LYS A 383 -16.77 -9.10 -8.16
N LEU A 384 -15.86 -8.21 -7.80
CA LEU A 384 -14.45 -8.52 -7.49
C LEU A 384 -14.21 -8.83 -6.01
N GLY A 385 -15.21 -8.66 -5.13
CA GLY A 385 -15.05 -8.79 -3.68
C GLY A 385 -14.23 -7.65 -3.03
N LEU A 386 -13.97 -6.56 -3.75
CA LEU A 386 -13.18 -5.41 -3.30
C LEU A 386 -14.00 -4.31 -2.63
N LEU A 387 -15.30 -4.53 -2.40
CA LEU A 387 -16.21 -3.52 -1.84
C LEU A 387 -15.73 -2.98 -0.48
N LYS A 388 -15.13 -3.85 0.35
CA LYS A 388 -14.57 -3.49 1.66
C LYS A 388 -13.54 -2.37 1.56
N PHE A 389 -12.76 -2.30 0.47
CA PHE A 389 -11.70 -1.32 0.30
C PHE A 389 -12.22 0.07 -0.11
N TRP A 390 -13.44 0.16 -0.66
CA TRP A 390 -14.06 1.45 -1.01
C TRP A 390 -14.59 2.22 0.19
N SER A 391 -15.07 1.48 1.19
CA SER A 391 -15.61 2.03 2.44
C SER A 391 -14.54 2.38 3.48
N LEU A 392 -13.26 2.09 3.20
CA LEU A 392 -12.11 2.34 4.07
C LEU A 392 -11.71 3.82 4.13
#